data_AF-A0A962CNP1-F1
#
_entry.id   AF-A0A962CNP1-F1
#
_cell.length_a   1.000
_cell.length_b   1.000
_cell.length_c   1.000
_cell.angle_alpha   90.00
_cell.angle_beta   90.00
_cell.angle_gamma   90.00
#
_symmetry.space_group_name_H-M   'P 1'
#
loop_
_entity.id
_entity.type
_entity.pdbx_description
1 polymer ?
#
loop_
_entity_poly.entity_id
_entity_poly.type
_entity_poly.pdbx_seq_one_letter_code
_entity_poly.pdbx_strand_id
1 'polypeptide(L)' 'MYAKIRDLLTSAEQTFNIIEEYAALSPKRKVLVCDHFFIEGHEIYENTVRLLWPEATKADMKKLSNFLILLKSTSH' A
#
# COMPACT_ATOMS: atom_id res chain seq x y z
N MET A 1 5.95 34.27 16.44
CA MET A 1 6.40 32.86 16.57
C MET A 1 5.29 31.91 16.06
N TYR A 2 4.93 31.99 14.77
CA TYR A 2 3.83 31.22 14.15
C TYR A 2 4.30 30.20 13.10
N ALA A 3 5.60 30.14 12.80
CA ALA A 3 6.15 29.24 11.78
C ALA A 3 5.94 27.75 12.13
N LYS A 4 6.05 27.38 13.41
CA LYS A 4 6.03 25.98 13.87
C LYS A 4 4.70 25.24 13.63
N ILE A 5 3.56 25.91 13.63
CA ILE A 5 2.26 25.24 13.47
C ILE A 5 1.97 24.96 12.00
N ARG A 6 2.32 25.88 11.09
CA ARG A 6 2.20 25.62 9.65
C ARG A 6 3.08 24.45 9.22
N ASP A 7 4.34 24.41 9.65
CA ASP A 7 5.26 23.34 9.27
C ASP A 7 4.80 21.95 9.78
N LEU A 8 4.15 21.88 10.95
CA LEU A 8 3.52 20.66 11.47
C LEU A 8 2.28 20.25 10.67
N LEU A 9 1.47 21.22 10.20
CA LEU A 9 0.30 20.95 9.37
C LEU A 9 0.72 20.49 7.96
N THR A 10 1.77 21.07 7.37
CA THR A 10 2.32 20.62 6.08
C THR A 10 2.93 19.22 6.19
N SER A 11 3.51 18.87 7.35
CA SER A 11 3.98 17.51 7.63
C SER A 11 2.86 16.51 7.86
N ALA A 12 1.66 16.97 8.27
CA ALA A 12 0.49 16.14 8.50
C ALA A 12 -0.32 15.86 7.21
N GLU A 13 -0.03 16.58 6.11
CA GLU A 13 -0.55 16.31 4.76
C GLU A 13 0.26 15.22 4.03
N GLN A 14 0.72 14.18 4.73
CA GLN A 14 1.27 13.03 4.02
C GLN A 14 0.13 12.36 3.24
N THR A 15 0.17 12.56 1.93
CA THR A 15 -0.76 11.93 1.00
C THR A 15 -0.56 10.42 1.04
N PHE A 16 -1.65 9.70 1.22
CA PHE A 16 -1.64 8.23 1.27
C PHE A 16 -0.90 7.66 0.05
N ASN A 17 0.14 6.86 0.29
CA ASN A 17 0.89 6.18 -0.75
C ASN A 17 0.97 4.68 -0.48
N ILE A 18 0.10 3.94 -1.15
CA ILE A 18 -0.05 2.47 -1.05
C ILE A 18 1.27 1.69 -1.16
N ILE A 19 2.28 2.20 -1.87
CA ILE A 19 3.57 1.51 -2.03
C ILE A 19 4.46 1.69 -0.80
N GLU A 20 4.48 2.89 -0.23
CA GLU A 20 5.22 3.17 1.01
C GLU A 20 4.58 2.41 2.18
N GLU A 21 3.25 2.43 2.22
CA GLU A 21 2.45 1.65 3.16
C GLU A 21 2.74 0.15 3.06
N TYR A 22 2.74 -0.41 1.85
CA TYR A 22 3.14 -1.81 1.63
C TYR A 22 4.58 -2.06 2.08
N ALA A 23 5.51 -1.15 1.79
CA ALA A 23 6.91 -1.28 2.21
C ALA A 23 7.07 -1.24 3.73
N ALA A 24 6.22 -0.51 4.45
CA ALA A 24 6.20 -0.43 5.91
C ALA A 24 5.58 -1.68 6.58
N LEU A 25 4.86 -2.52 5.83
CA LEU A 25 4.31 -3.76 6.38
C LEU A 25 5.41 -4.72 6.89
N SER A 26 5.07 -5.43 7.97
CA SER A 26 5.87 -6.58 8.42
C SER A 26 5.97 -7.64 7.31
N PRO A 27 7.06 -8.44 7.26
CA PRO A 27 7.23 -9.49 6.25
C PRO A 27 6.03 -10.45 6.12
N LYS A 28 5.43 -10.86 7.24
CA LYS A 28 4.25 -11.74 7.23
C LYS A 28 3.03 -11.11 6.53
N ARG A 29 2.80 -9.81 6.75
CA ARG A 29 1.70 -9.08 6.09
C ARG A 29 1.99 -8.86 4.60
N LYS A 30 3.25 -8.65 4.22
CA LYS A 30 3.66 -8.58 2.79
C LYS A 30 3.35 -9.89 2.07
N VAL A 31 3.72 -11.02 2.68
CA VAL A 31 3.43 -12.37 2.14
C VAL A 31 1.93 -12.58 2.00
N LEU A 32 1.12 -12.23 3.02
CA LEU A 32 -0.35 -12.33 2.94
C LEU A 32 -0.92 -11.58 1.72
N VAL A 33 -0.50 -10.34 1.50
CA VAL A 33 -0.95 -9.55 0.35
C VAL A 33 -0.51 -10.20 -0.98
N CYS A 34 0.71 -10.74 -1.04
CA CYS A 34 1.19 -11.48 -2.20
C CYS A 34 0.40 -12.76 -2.46
N ASP A 35 0.15 -13.58 -1.43
CA ASP A 35 -0.60 -14.83 -1.56
C ASP A 35 -2.03 -14.57 -2.02
N HIS A 36 -2.70 -13.59 -1.40
CA HIS A 36 -4.05 -13.20 -1.80
C HIS A 36 -4.09 -12.67 -3.24
N PHE A 37 -3.05 -11.99 -3.70
CA PHE A 37 -2.96 -11.51 -5.08
C PHE A 37 -2.65 -12.61 -6.10
N PHE A 38 -1.67 -13.48 -5.81
CA PHE A 38 -1.14 -14.44 -6.77
C PHE A 38 -1.83 -15.81 -6.75
N ILE A 39 -2.50 -16.17 -5.65
CA ILE A 39 -3.08 -17.51 -5.44
C ILE A 39 -4.61 -17.43 -5.36
N GLU A 40 -5.13 -16.60 -4.46
CA GLU A 40 -6.56 -16.59 -4.12
C GLU A 40 -7.42 -15.79 -5.11
N GLY A 41 -6.82 -14.80 -5.78
CA GLY A 41 -7.45 -14.04 -6.87
C GLY A 41 -7.86 -12.61 -6.50
N HIS A 42 -8.37 -11.90 -7.52
CA HIS A 42 -8.49 -10.44 -7.50
C HIS A 42 -9.43 -9.90 -6.41
N GLU A 43 -10.56 -10.57 -6.16
CA GLU A 43 -11.54 -10.13 -5.15
C GLU A 43 -10.97 -10.22 -3.72
N ILE A 44 -10.29 -11.32 -3.41
CA ILE A 44 -9.68 -11.54 -2.08
C ILE A 44 -8.54 -10.54 -1.86
N TYR A 45 -7.74 -10.26 -2.90
CA TYR A 45 -6.75 -9.19 -2.87
C TYR A 45 -7.37 -7.82 -2.60
N GLU A 46 -8.41 -7.41 -3.33
CA GLU A 46 -9.05 -6.10 -3.10
C GLU A 46 -9.59 -5.98 -1.67
N ASN A 47 -10.23 -7.03 -1.16
CA ASN A 47 -10.76 -7.05 0.20
C ASN A 47 -9.64 -6.93 1.24
N THR A 48 -8.50 -7.57 0.98
CA THR A 48 -7.31 -7.47 1.84
C THR A 48 -6.73 -6.06 1.86
N VAL A 49 -6.64 -5.42 0.69
CA VAL A 49 -6.17 -4.04 0.57
C VAL A 49 -7.12 -3.09 1.32
N ARG A 50 -8.44 -3.24 1.16
CA ARG A 50 -9.44 -2.43 1.89
C ARG A 50 -9.37 -2.63 3.40
N LEU A 51 -9.06 -3.85 3.86
CA LEU A 51 -8.93 -4.16 5.27
C LEU A 51 -7.67 -3.53 5.89
N LEU A 52 -6.56 -3.54 5.15
CA LEU A 52 -5.28 -2.98 5.61
C LEU A 52 -5.26 -1.45 5.50
N TRP A 53 -5.88 -0.91 4.45
CA TRP A 53 -5.89 0.52 4.12
C TRP A 53 -7.27 0.94 3.61
N PRO A 54 -8.18 1.33 4.52
CA PRO A 54 -9.53 1.77 4.17
C PRO A 54 -9.56 2.97 3.21
N GLU A 55 -8.51 3.80 3.22
CA GLU A 55 -8.36 4.98 2.36
C GLU A 55 -7.93 4.64 0.92
N ALA A 56 -7.51 3.39 0.67
CA ALA A 56 -7.01 2.97 -0.63
C ALA A 56 -8.10 3.02 -1.70
N THR A 57 -7.81 3.76 -2.78
CA THR A 57 -8.69 3.83 -3.94
C THR A 57 -8.48 2.63 -4.87
N LYS A 58 -9.38 2.46 -5.86
CA LYS A 58 -9.15 1.48 -6.95
C LYS A 58 -7.87 1.75 -7.74
N ALA A 59 -7.47 3.01 -7.87
CA ALA A 59 -6.23 3.38 -8.54
C ALA A 59 -5.01 2.90 -7.73
N ASP A 60 -5.06 3.01 -6.41
CA ASP A 60 -4.03 2.51 -5.51
C ASP A 60 -3.91 0.99 -5.55
N MET A 61 -5.04 0.28 -5.54
CA MET A 61 -5.07 -1.19 -5.68
C MET A 61 -4.40 -1.64 -6.98
N LYS A 62 -4.66 -0.93 -8.10
CA LYS A 62 -4.02 -1.19 -9.40
C LYS A 62 -2.53 -0.85 -9.38
N LYS A 63 -2.15 0.23 -8.70
CA LYS A 63 -0.74 0.62 -8.54
C LYS A 63 0.03 -0.46 -7.76
N LEU A 64 -0.55 -0.94 -6.65
CA LEU A 64 0.03 -2.01 -5.85
C LEU A 64 0.09 -3.33 -6.61
N SER A 65 -0.95 -3.73 -7.35
CA SER A 65 -0.91 -4.97 -8.14
C SER A 65 0.21 -4.94 -9.19
N ASN A 66 0.38 -3.82 -9.89
CA ASN A 66 1.47 -3.65 -10.85
C ASN A 66 2.84 -3.72 -10.17
N PHE A 67 2.99 -3.09 -9.01
CA PHE A 67 4.21 -3.16 -8.22
C PHE A 67 4.54 -4.60 -7.80
N LEU A 68 3.56 -5.39 -7.35
CA LEU A 68 3.76 -6.79 -6.98
C LEU A 68 4.20 -7.66 -8.17
N ILE A 69 3.61 -7.44 -9.34
CA ILE A 69 4.01 -8.11 -10.59
C ILE A 69 5.49 -7.83 -10.91
N LEU A 70 5.90 -6.56 -10.82
CA LEU A 70 7.29 -6.16 -11.05
C LEU A 70 8.24 -6.74 -10.00
N LEU A 71 7.81 -6.78 -8.74
CA LEU A 71 8.60 -7.37 -7.66
C LEU A 71 8.84 -8.86 -7.90
N LYS A 72 7.82 -9.59 -8.37
CA LYS A 72 7.94 -11.00 -8.74
C LYS A 72 8.88 -11.23 -9.92
N SER A 73 8.87 -10.35 -10.93
CA SER A 73 9.74 -10.50 -12.11
C SER A 73 11.19 -10.09 -11.87
N THR A 74 11.45 -9.29 -10.83
CA THR A 74 12.81 -8.79 -10.48
C THR A 74 13.49 -9.61 -9.38
N SER A 75 12.74 -10.47 -8.69
CA SER A 75 13.28 -11.42 -7.70
C SER A 75 13.91 -12.61 -8.43
N HIS A 76 15.12 -12.43 -8.96
CA HIS A 76 15.99 -13.50 -9.48
C HIS A 76 16.66 -14.29 -8.35
#